data_AF-A0A6G0Z0N9-F1
#
_entry.id   AF-A0A6G0Z0N9-F1
#
_cell.length_a   1.000
_cell.length_b   1.000
_cell.length_c   1.000
_cell.angle_alpha   90.00
_cell.angle_beta   90.00
_cell.angle_gamma   90.00
#
_symmetry.space_group_name_H-M   'P 1'
#
loop_
_entity.id
_entity.type
_entity.pdbx_description
1 polymer ?
#
loop_
_entity_poly.entity_id
_entity_poly.type
_entity_poly.pdbx_seq_one_letter_code
_entity_poly.pdbx_strand_id
1 'polypeptide(L)'
;MSIIKDRDTMCIVVFTLYSAMNYLLSKKYSCLRCENKYKYKRELIQHQSSKCGVPPKFYCSECQKSFKQSTNYKLHMMKIHCNFNQY
;
A
#
# COMPACT_ATOMS: atom_id res chain seq x y z
N MET A 1 -14.97 -46.86 16.90
CA MET A 1 -15.22 -46.80 15.45
C MET A 1 -14.75 -45.45 14.93
N SER A 2 -13.55 -45.42 14.35
CA SER A 2 -13.05 -44.51 13.31
C SER A 2 -13.10 -42.98 13.52
N ILE A 3 -12.12 -42.43 14.26
CA ILE A 3 -11.70 -41.03 14.07
C ILE A 3 -10.67 -41.01 12.93
N ILE A 4 -11.14 -41.08 11.69
CA ILE A 4 -10.31 -40.73 10.54
C ILE A 4 -10.26 -39.20 10.53
N LYS A 5 -9.24 -38.59 11.15
CA LYS A 5 -8.95 -37.16 10.96
C LYS A 5 -8.46 -37.01 9.52
N ASP A 6 -9.41 -36.84 8.62
CA ASP A 6 -9.17 -36.71 7.19
C ASP A 6 -8.09 -35.64 6.94
N ARG A 7 -7.07 -35.97 6.15
CA ARG A 7 -5.93 -35.08 5.86
C ARG A 7 -6.42 -33.80 5.18
N ASP A 8 -7.53 -33.89 4.45
CA ASP A 8 -8.18 -32.76 3.79
C ASP A 8 -8.83 -31.83 4.80
N THR A 9 -9.41 -32.36 5.88
CA THR A 9 -9.98 -31.54 6.96
C THR A 9 -8.88 -30.80 7.74
N MET A 10 -7.74 -31.44 7.99
CA MET A 10 -6.56 -30.78 8.58
C MET A 10 -6.01 -29.66 7.69
N CYS A 11 -5.91 -29.89 6.38
CA CYS A 11 -5.46 -28.89 5.41
C CYS A 11 -6.42 -27.69 5.31
N ILE A 12 -7.73 -27.93 5.27
CA ILE A 12 -8.75 -26.88 5.25
C ILE A 12 -8.69 -26.05 6.54
N VAL A 13 -8.56 -26.69 7.71
CA VAL A 13 -8.44 -25.98 8.99
C VAL A 13 -7.16 -25.15 9.05
N VAL A 14 -6.01 -25.66 8.61
CA VAL A 14 -4.77 -24.89 8.55
C VAL A 14 -4.86 -23.73 7.56
N PHE A 15 -5.46 -23.93 6.38
CA PHE A 15 -5.63 -22.88 5.38
C PHE A 15 -6.58 -21.77 5.85
N THR A 16 -7.70 -22.15 6.48
CA THR A 16 -8.67 -21.19 7.02
C THR A 16 -8.12 -20.41 8.22
N LEU A 17 -7.38 -21.08 9.12
CA LEU A 17 -6.67 -20.40 10.22
C LEU A 17 -5.57 -19.48 9.70
N TYR A 18 -4.78 -19.91 8.72
CA TYR A 18 -3.74 -19.08 8.10
C TYR A 18 -4.35 -17.87 7.38
N SER A 19 -5.44 -18.04 6.63
CA SER A 19 -6.20 -16.93 6.04
C SER A 19 -6.78 -15.99 7.09
N ALA A 20 -7.35 -16.51 8.18
CA ALA A 20 -7.88 -15.69 9.27
C ALA A 20 -6.76 -14.91 10.00
N MET A 21 -5.62 -15.54 10.28
CA MET A 21 -4.46 -14.87 10.85
C MET A 21 -3.90 -13.80 9.90
N ASN A 22 -3.78 -14.10 8.60
CA ASN A 22 -3.36 -13.12 7.59
C ASN A 22 -4.37 -11.98 7.44
N TYR A 23 -5.66 -12.25 7.50
CA TYR A 23 -6.71 -11.24 7.49
C TYR A 23 -6.57 -10.31 8.70
N LEU A 24 -6.43 -10.87 9.91
CA LEU A 24 -6.22 -10.10 11.14
C LEU A 24 -4.90 -9.31 11.10
N LEU A 25 -3.82 -9.85 10.54
CA LEU A 25 -2.55 -9.17 10.34
C LEU A 25 -2.67 -8.03 9.30
N SER A 26 -3.35 -8.26 8.18
CA SER A 26 -3.60 -7.24 7.15
C SER A 26 -4.44 -6.07 7.68
N LYS A 27 -5.37 -6.37 8.60
CA LYS A 27 -6.17 -5.35 9.31
C LYS A 27 -5.33 -4.57 10.32
N LYS A 28 -4.28 -5.18 10.90
CA LYS A 28 -3.33 -4.52 11.81
C LYS A 28 -2.34 -3.60 11.09
N TYR A 29 -2.04 -3.84 9.81
CA TYR A 29 -1.05 -3.07 9.06
C TYR A 29 -1.68 -2.09 8.06
N SER A 30 -2.69 -1.34 8.51
CA SER A 30 -3.35 -0.28 7.73
C SER A 30 -2.85 1.12 8.12
N CYS A 31 -2.68 2.04 7.16
CA CYS A 31 -2.43 3.46 7.51
C CYS A 31 -3.76 4.13 7.89
N LEU A 32 -3.88 4.62 9.11
CA LEU A 32 -5.08 5.33 9.59
C LEU A 32 -5.35 6.68 8.88
N ARG A 33 -4.38 7.23 8.13
CA ARG A 33 -4.55 8.50 7.40
C ARG A 33 -4.95 8.33 5.94
N CYS A 34 -4.74 7.16 5.33
CA CYS A 34 -5.07 6.95 3.91
C CYS A 34 -5.56 5.54 3.58
N GLU A 35 -5.90 4.76 4.61
CA GLU A 35 -6.54 3.44 4.58
C GLU A 35 -5.83 2.33 3.77
N ASN A 36 -4.64 2.61 3.23
CA ASN A 36 -3.82 1.63 2.54
C ASN A 36 -3.44 0.48 3.48
N LYS A 37 -3.58 -0.74 2.98
CA LYS A 37 -3.28 -1.98 3.71
C LYS A 37 -1.94 -2.54 3.24
N TYR A 38 -1.13 -2.98 4.18
CA TYR A 38 0.18 -3.55 3.94
C TYR A 38 0.24 -4.99 4.42
N LYS A 39 1.07 -5.82 3.78
CA LYS A 39 1.22 -7.22 4.17
C LYS A 39 2.13 -7.35 5.40
N TYR A 40 3.11 -6.45 5.52
CA TYR A 40 4.10 -6.47 6.60
C TYR A 40 4.19 -5.13 7.35
N LYS A 41 4.50 -5.19 8.65
CA LYS A 41 4.73 -4.02 9.51
C LYS A 41 5.78 -3.05 8.92
N ARG A 42 6.86 -3.58 8.35
CA ARG A 42 7.95 -2.78 7.74
C ARG A 42 7.46 -1.91 6.58
N GLU A 43 6.50 -2.41 5.80
CA GLU A 43 5.94 -1.69 4.66
C GLU A 43 5.02 -0.56 5.14
N LEU A 44 4.21 -0.81 6.18
CA LEU A 44 3.43 0.23 6.83
C LEU A 44 4.33 1.34 7.39
N ILE A 45 5.41 0.99 8.09
CA ILE A 45 6.35 1.96 8.66
C ILE A 45 7.01 2.79 7.55
N GLN A 46 7.49 2.16 6.48
CA GLN A 46 8.06 2.86 5.32
C GLN A 46 7.02 3.76 4.64
N HIS A 47 5.79 3.29 4.51
CA HIS A 47 4.70 4.09 3.96
C HIS A 47 4.39 5.31 4.85
N GLN A 48 4.32 5.13 6.17
CA GLN A 48 4.07 6.22 7.10
C GLN A 48 5.17 7.27 7.04
N SER A 49 6.44 6.86 6.95
CA SER A 49 7.56 7.79 6.88
C SER A 49 7.68 8.53 5.53
N SER A 50 7.27 7.92 4.42
CA SER A 50 7.49 8.47 3.07
C SER A 50 6.25 9.07 2.39
N LYS A 51 5.04 8.64 2.76
CA LYS A 51 3.80 8.89 2.00
C LYS A 51 2.64 9.40 2.86
N CYS A 52 2.52 8.91 4.10
CA CYS A 52 1.36 9.15 4.97
C CYS A 52 1.64 10.32 5.93
N GLY A 53 1.29 11.55 5.54
CA GLY A 53 1.44 12.76 6.36
C GLY A 53 2.57 13.70 5.94
N VAL A 54 3.26 13.40 4.84
CA VAL A 54 4.12 14.38 4.16
C VAL A 54 3.22 15.21 3.24
N PRO A 55 3.11 16.54 3.44
CA PRO A 55 2.39 17.41 2.51
C PRO A 55 3.02 17.27 1.11
N PRO A 56 2.22 17.37 0.04
CA PRO A 56 2.77 17.27 -1.30
C PRO A 56 3.86 18.33 -1.48
N LYS A 57 5.09 17.90 -1.73
CA LYS A 57 6.23 18.81 -1.89
C LYS A 57 6.25 19.47 -3.27
N PHE A 58 5.61 18.83 -4.26
CA PHE A 58 5.67 19.25 -5.65
C PHE A 58 4.29 19.71 -6.12
N TYR A 59 4.18 20.98 -6.47
CA TYR A 59 2.96 21.58 -6.98
C TYR A 59 3.15 21.95 -8.44
N CYS A 60 2.17 21.63 -9.28
CA CYS A 60 2.11 22.12 -10.64
C CYS A 60 1.56 23.55 -10.63
N SER A 61 2.34 24.50 -11.15
CA SER A 61 1.89 25.89 -11.32
C SER A 61 0.81 26.03 -12.41
N GLU A 62 0.80 25.16 -13.41
CA GLU A 62 -0.11 25.25 -14.56
C GLU A 62 -1.52 24.70 -14.26
N CYS A 63 -1.64 23.62 -13.47
CA CYS A 63 -2.93 22.98 -13.18
C CYS A 63 -3.21 22.76 -11.69
N GLN A 64 -2.37 23.31 -10.80
CA GLN A 64 -2.52 23.24 -9.33
C GLN A 64 -2.57 21.82 -8.74
N LYS A 65 -2.26 20.78 -9.53
CA LYS A 65 -2.11 19.42 -9.02
C LYS A 65 -0.91 19.32 -8.11
N SER A 66 -1.06 18.54 -7.05
CA SER A 66 -0.03 18.34 -6.04
C SER A 66 0.42 16.88 -5.98
N PHE A 67 1.72 16.68 -5.84
CA PHE A 67 2.38 15.39 -5.89
C PHE A 67 3.28 15.21 -4.68
N LYS A 68 3.23 14.02 -4.09
CA LYS A 68 4.09 13.64 -2.95
C LYS A 68 5.49 13.17 -3.38
N GLN A 69 5.66 12.76 -4.64
CA GLN A 69 6.90 12.22 -5.18
C GLN A 69 7.37 13.01 -6.40
N SER A 70 8.68 13.24 -6.49
CA SER A 70 9.32 13.96 -7.61
C SER A 70 9.16 13.23 -8.93
N THR A 71 9.27 11.90 -8.94
CA THR A 71 9.08 11.05 -10.13
C THR A 71 7.69 11.24 -10.73
N ASN A 72 6.65 11.24 -9.89
CA ASN A 72 5.27 11.42 -10.33
C ASN A 72 5.02 12.84 -10.84
N TYR A 73 5.63 13.85 -10.21
CA TYR A 73 5.58 15.23 -10.69
C TYR A 73 6.26 15.37 -12.06
N LYS A 74 7.48 14.86 -12.23
CA LYS A 74 8.21 14.90 -13.51
C LYS A 74 7.44 14.18 -14.62
N LEU A 75 6.88 13.01 -14.34
CA LEU A 75 6.04 12.28 -15.30
C LEU A 75 4.78 13.06 -15.64
N HIS A 76 4.16 13.72 -14.66
CA HIS A 76 3.00 14.58 -14.92
C HIS A 76 3.36 15.79 -15.79
N MET A 77 4.47 16.49 -15.49
CA MET A 77 4.98 17.57 -16.34
C MET A 77 5.21 17.08 -17.77
N MET A 78 5.92 15.95 -17.93
CA MET A 78 6.25 15.41 -19.25
C MET A 78 5.02 14.96 -20.05
N LYS A 79 4.04 14.32 -19.40
CA LYS A 79 2.89 13.74 -20.11
C LYS A 79 1.74 14.71 -20.34
N ILE A 80 1.53 15.65 -19.40
CA ILE A 80 0.35 16.52 -19.40
C ILE A 80 0.72 17.93 -19.84
N HIS A 81 1.89 18.42 -19.40
CA HIS A 81 2.31 19.79 -19.65
C HIS A 81 3.42 19.90 -20.69
N CYS A 82 3.93 18.77 -21.20
CA CYS A 82 5.06 18.58 -22.13
C CYS A 82 5.70 19.90 -22.59
N ASN A 83 6.37 20.56 -21.66
CA ASN A 83 7.15 21.77 -21.89
C ASN A 83 8.57 21.36 -21.58
N PHE A 84 9.39 21.29 -22.63
CA PHE A 84 10.85 21.26 -22.52
C PHE A 84 11.28 22.53 -21.79
N ASN A 85 11.35 22.52 -20.46
CA ASN A 85 12.16 23.40 -19.61
C ASN A 85 11.99 22.89 -18.16
N GLN A 86 13.03 22.68 -17.37
CA GLN A 86 14.25 23.47 -17.30
C GLN A 86 15.37 22.66 -16.62
N TYR A 87 16.58 23.00 -17.05
CA TYR A 87 17.90 22.75 -16.45
C TYR A 87 17.93 22.84 -14.92
#